data_AF-A0A960ADF5-F1
#
_entry.id   AF-A0A960ADF5-F1
#
_cell.length_a   1.000
_cell.length_b   1.000
_cell.length_c   1.000
_cell.angle_alpha   90.00
_cell.angle_beta   90.00
_cell.angle_gamma   90.00
#
_symmetry.space_group_name_H-M   'P 1'
#
loop_
_entity.id
_entity.type
_entity.pdbx_description
1 polymer ?
#
loop_
_entity_poly.entity_id
_entity_poly.type
_entity_poly.pdbx_seq_one_letter_code
_entity_poly.pdbx_strand_id
1 'polypeptide(L)'
;MGDRGPRLDTPKDLRRPPLVRRPTYNSDTFGVFAEQFARFMGTAQFLIYMTLFVLFWVGWNIAAPPDLRFDDYPFIFLTLMLSLQASYAAPLILLAQNRQEARDRVIAEQDRQADARAHADMEFLAREVASLRMAVGEVATRDFLRSELRSLLADLEEREQERGQSHPGDGETENAPT
;
A
#
# COMPACT_ATOMS: atom_id res chain seq x y z
N MET A 1 -4.89 -41.09 -51.31
CA MET A 1 -5.82 -39.96 -51.40
C MET A 1 -6.67 -39.98 -50.14
N GLY A 2 -6.28 -39.26 -49.09
CA GLY A 2 -6.96 -39.29 -47.79
C GLY A 2 -8.03 -38.21 -47.73
N ASP A 3 -9.29 -38.62 -47.69
CA ASP A 3 -10.44 -37.73 -47.52
C ASP A 3 -10.54 -37.31 -46.05
N ARG A 4 -10.32 -36.03 -45.76
CA ARG A 4 -10.38 -35.47 -44.41
C ARG A 4 -11.78 -34.88 -44.21
N GLY A 5 -12.66 -35.67 -43.58
CA GLY A 5 -13.96 -35.19 -43.14
C GLY A 5 -13.86 -34.01 -42.15
N PRO A 6 -14.89 -33.15 -42.06
CA PRO A 6 -14.87 -31.97 -41.21
C PRO A 6 -14.86 -32.38 -39.73
N ARG A 7 -13.86 -31.90 -38.98
CA ARG A 7 -13.72 -32.17 -37.54
C ARG A 7 -14.86 -31.48 -36.78
N LEU A 8 -15.61 -32.27 -36.01
CA LEU A 8 -16.74 -31.88 -35.18
C LEU A 8 -16.28 -31.45 -33.77
N ASP A 9 -15.30 -30.57 -33.68
CA ASP A 9 -14.73 -30.13 -32.39
C ASP A 9 -14.88 -28.62 -32.20
N THR A 10 -16.11 -28.14 -32.13
CA THR A 10 -16.39 -26.79 -31.62
C THR A 10 -17.62 -26.89 -30.74
N PRO A 11 -17.51 -26.75 -29.41
CA PRO A 11 -18.69 -26.65 -28.58
C PRO A 11 -19.44 -25.40 -29.02
N LYS A 12 -20.65 -25.64 -29.54
CA LYS A 12 -21.58 -24.61 -29.97
C LYS A 12 -22.02 -23.88 -28.70
N ASP A 13 -21.35 -22.78 -28.38
CA ASP A 13 -21.77 -21.90 -27.30
C ASP A 13 -23.18 -21.39 -27.64
N LEU A 14 -24.18 -21.98 -26.99
CA LEU A 14 -25.55 -21.50 -27.01
C LEU A 14 -25.54 -20.13 -26.33
N ARG A 15 -25.29 -19.08 -27.12
CA ARG A 15 -25.58 -17.69 -26.76
C ARG A 15 -27.04 -17.59 -26.37
N ARG A 16 -27.33 -17.78 -25.08
CA ARG A 16 -28.60 -17.37 -24.49
C ARG A 16 -28.67 -15.85 -24.64
N PRO A 17 -29.70 -15.29 -25.29
CA PRO A 17 -29.87 -13.85 -25.30
C PRO A 17 -30.01 -13.38 -23.85
N PRO A 18 -29.27 -12.35 -23.40
CA PRO A 18 -29.41 -11.84 -22.05
C PRO A 18 -30.77 -11.14 -21.94
N LEU A 19 -31.78 -11.91 -21.52
CA LEU A 19 -33.15 -11.45 -21.25
C LEU A 19 -33.25 -10.51 -20.04
N VAL A 20 -32.15 -10.28 -19.32
CA VAL A 20 -32.07 -9.37 -18.18
C VAL A 20 -31.11 -8.26 -18.53
N ARG A 21 -31.65 -7.15 -19.04
CA ARG A 21 -30.95 -5.85 -19.08
C ARG A 21 -30.74 -5.43 -17.64
N ARG A 22 -29.62 -5.83 -17.02
CA ARG A 22 -29.22 -5.31 -15.71
C ARG A 22 -29.19 -3.79 -15.84
N PRO A 23 -30.00 -3.03 -15.08
CA PRO A 23 -29.87 -1.59 -15.10
C PRO A 23 -28.45 -1.27 -14.64
N THR A 24 -27.63 -0.77 -15.55
CA THR A 24 -26.32 -0.22 -15.24
C THR A 24 -26.59 1.04 -14.44
N TYR A 25 -26.71 0.89 -13.13
CA TYR A 25 -26.76 2.02 -12.22
C TYR A 25 -25.49 2.83 -12.46
N ASN A 26 -25.65 4.09 -12.86
CA ASN A 26 -24.53 4.95 -13.20
C ASN A 26 -23.82 5.33 -11.89
N SER A 27 -22.87 4.48 -11.47
CA SER A 27 -22.15 4.58 -10.19
C SER A 27 -21.36 5.87 -10.03
N ASP A 28 -21.05 6.53 -11.14
CA ASP A 28 -20.17 7.69 -11.19
C ASP A 28 -20.89 8.95 -10.70
N THR A 29 -22.13 9.21 -11.15
CA THR A 29 -22.90 10.39 -10.71
C THR A 29 -23.31 10.30 -9.25
N PHE A 30 -23.77 9.12 -8.81
CA PHE A 30 -24.06 8.88 -7.39
C PHE A 30 -22.80 8.85 -6.52
N GLY A 31 -21.64 8.55 -7.11
CA GLY A 31 -20.35 8.58 -6.40
C GLY A 31 -19.91 9.97 -6.02
N VAL A 32 -19.96 10.89 -6.98
CA VAL A 32 -19.65 12.30 -6.74
C VAL A 32 -20.64 12.91 -5.73
N PHE A 33 -21.94 12.60 -5.86
CA PHE A 33 -22.96 13.08 -4.92
C PHE A 33 -22.74 12.54 -3.50
N ALA A 34 -22.47 11.24 -3.36
CA ALA A 34 -22.21 10.61 -2.07
C ALA A 34 -20.92 11.15 -1.42
N GLU A 35 -19.87 11.40 -2.19
CA GLU A 35 -18.62 11.96 -1.69
C GLU A 35 -18.80 13.41 -1.20
N GLN A 36 -19.59 14.21 -1.92
CA GLN A 36 -19.94 15.56 -1.48
C GLN A 36 -20.85 15.55 -0.24
N PHE A 37 -21.84 14.64 -0.18
CA PHE A 37 -22.69 14.45 0.99
C PHE A 37 -21.90 13.97 2.21
N ALA A 38 -20.94 13.06 2.04
CA ALA A 38 -20.09 12.57 3.11
C ALA A 38 -19.21 13.67 3.70
N ARG A 39 -18.60 14.51 2.84
CA ARG A 39 -17.85 15.70 3.29
C ARG A 39 -18.74 16.69 4.03
N PHE A 40 -19.98 16.88 3.56
CA PHE A 40 -20.93 17.79 4.16
C PHE A 40 -21.43 17.31 5.54
N MET A 41 -21.81 16.04 5.68
CA MET A 41 -22.24 15.45 6.96
C MET A 41 -21.09 15.29 7.97
N GLY A 42 -19.86 15.06 7.50
CA GLY A 42 -18.69 14.91 8.39
C GLY A 42 -18.22 16.21 9.05
N THR A 43 -18.77 17.36 8.66
CA THR A 43 -18.36 18.67 9.15
C THR A 43 -19.39 19.23 10.15
N ALA A 44 -18.93 19.86 11.24
CA ALA A 44 -19.80 20.50 12.25
C ALA A 44 -20.75 21.58 11.68
N GLN A 45 -20.51 22.03 10.44
CA GLN A 45 -21.34 22.98 9.73
C GLN A 45 -22.78 22.47 9.50
N PHE A 46 -22.99 21.17 9.24
CA PHE A 46 -24.34 20.64 9.03
C PHE A 46 -25.23 20.85 10.26
N LEU A 47 -24.69 20.54 11.45
CA LEU A 47 -25.41 20.70 12.71
C LEU A 47 -25.78 22.17 12.94
N ILE A 48 -24.87 23.10 12.68
CA ILE A 48 -25.12 24.54 12.81
C ILE A 48 -26.27 24.98 11.89
N TYR A 49 -26.23 24.59 10.60
CA TYR A 49 -27.30 24.92 9.66
C TYR A 49 -28.66 24.34 10.08
N MET A 50 -28.69 23.08 10.52
CA MET A 50 -29.94 22.44 10.99
C MET A 50 -30.49 23.11 12.25
N THR A 51 -29.63 23.47 13.21
CA THR A 51 -30.05 24.21 14.40
C THR A 51 -30.61 25.58 14.05
N LEU A 52 -29.93 26.33 13.17
CA LEU A 52 -30.42 27.63 12.71
C LEU A 52 -31.75 27.52 11.97
N PHE A 53 -31.92 26.49 11.14
CA PHE A 53 -33.18 26.21 10.44
C PHE A 53 -34.33 25.96 11.43
N VAL A 54 -34.12 25.10 12.43
CA VAL A 54 -35.14 24.81 13.47
C VAL A 54 -35.46 26.06 14.28
N LEU A 55 -34.45 26.82 14.71
CA LEU A 55 -34.65 28.07 15.45
C LEU A 55 -35.42 29.10 14.62
N PHE A 56 -35.09 29.22 13.33
CA PHE A 56 -35.80 30.11 12.41
C PHE A 56 -37.25 29.69 12.23
N TRP A 57 -37.52 28.39 12.04
CA TRP A 57 -38.89 27.87 11.88
C TRP A 57 -39.74 28.12 13.12
N VAL A 58 -39.22 27.79 14.30
CA VAL A 58 -39.90 28.01 15.58
C VAL A 58 -40.09 29.50 15.82
N GLY A 59 -39.04 30.31 15.61
CA GLY A 59 -39.10 31.76 15.76
C GLY A 59 -40.14 32.41 14.85
N TRP A 60 -40.19 31.98 13.58
CA TRP A 60 -41.18 32.45 12.61
C TRP A 60 -42.60 32.10 13.06
N ASN A 61 -42.86 30.84 13.42
CA ASN A 61 -44.22 30.41 13.80
C ASN A 61 -44.70 30.98 15.14
N ILE A 62 -43.79 31.36 16.04
CA ILE A 62 -44.14 32.06 17.30
C ILE A 62 -44.39 33.55 17.05
N ALA A 63 -43.50 34.21 16.32
CA ALA A 63 -43.53 35.66 16.14
C ALA A 63 -44.50 36.13 15.02
N ALA A 64 -44.87 35.25 14.10
CA ALA A 64 -45.80 35.57 13.03
C ALA A 64 -47.21 35.85 13.57
N PRO A 65 -47.95 36.80 12.95
CA PRO A 65 -49.38 36.99 13.20
C PRO A 65 -50.16 35.69 12.94
N PRO A 66 -51.29 35.44 13.63
CA PRO A 66 -52.07 34.20 13.52
C PRO A 66 -52.39 33.79 12.07
N ASP A 67 -52.60 34.77 11.19
CA ASP A 67 -52.95 34.54 9.78
C ASP A 67 -51.77 34.05 8.92
N LEU A 68 -50.54 34.16 9.42
CA LEU A 68 -49.29 33.77 8.73
C LEU A 68 -48.54 32.63 9.45
N ARG A 69 -49.13 32.06 10.51
CA ARG A 69 -48.59 30.88 11.18
C ARG A 69 -48.90 29.66 10.34
N PHE A 70 -47.86 28.97 9.91
CA PHE A 70 -48.00 27.75 9.14
C PHE A 70 -48.05 26.50 10.03
N ASP A 71 -47.47 26.57 11.22
CA ASP A 71 -47.24 25.44 12.13
C ASP A 71 -47.34 25.90 13.60
N ASP A 72 -48.55 25.94 14.15
CA ASP A 72 -48.79 26.28 15.55
C ASP A 72 -48.29 25.18 16.51
N TYR A 73 -48.00 25.56 17.76
CA TYR A 73 -47.62 24.60 18.82
C TYR A 73 -48.67 23.47 18.91
N PRO A 74 -48.30 22.19 18.72
CA PRO A 74 -47.00 21.56 18.99
C PRO A 74 -46.03 21.34 17.79
N PHE A 75 -46.11 22.13 16.71
CA PHE A 75 -45.22 22.05 15.53
C PHE A 75 -45.28 20.70 14.79
N ILE A 76 -46.48 20.32 14.31
CA ILE A 76 -46.70 19.03 13.65
C ILE A 76 -45.95 18.94 12.32
N PHE A 77 -45.87 20.02 11.54
CA PHE A 77 -45.21 20.00 10.24
C PHE A 77 -43.70 19.86 10.39
N LEU A 78 -43.09 20.59 11.33
CA LEU A 78 -41.68 20.41 11.67
C LEU A 78 -41.39 18.96 12.08
N THR A 79 -42.23 18.38 12.93
CA THR A 79 -42.08 17.00 13.40
C THR A 79 -42.18 15.99 12.25
N LEU A 80 -43.19 16.15 11.38
CA LEU A 80 -43.38 15.29 10.20
C LEU A 80 -42.17 15.38 9.27
N MET A 81 -41.68 16.60 9.01
CA MET A 81 -40.53 16.80 8.15
C MET A 81 -39.26 16.18 8.72
N LEU A 82 -38.98 16.34 10.03
CA LEU A 82 -37.84 15.70 10.68
C LEU A 82 -37.95 14.17 10.68
N SER A 83 -39.15 13.63 10.87
CA SER A 83 -39.39 12.18 10.80
C SER A 83 -39.13 11.62 9.39
N LEU A 84 -39.57 12.34 8.36
CA LEU A 84 -39.31 11.99 6.97
C LEU A 84 -37.82 12.12 6.65
N GLN A 85 -37.16 13.15 7.19
CA GLN A 85 -35.73 13.38 7.03
C GLN A 85 -34.92 12.18 7.54
N ALA A 86 -35.23 11.70 8.75
CA ALA A 86 -34.59 10.51 9.31
C ALA A 86 -34.87 9.25 8.47
N SER A 87 -36.11 9.10 7.97
CA SER A 87 -36.51 7.92 7.19
C SER A 87 -35.78 7.83 5.85
N TYR A 88 -35.58 8.94 5.12
CA TYR A 88 -34.84 8.92 3.85
C TYR A 88 -33.31 8.89 4.05
N ALA A 89 -32.81 9.35 5.21
CA ALA A 89 -31.38 9.29 5.52
C ALA A 89 -30.88 7.85 5.64
N ALA A 90 -31.64 6.95 6.27
CA ALA A 90 -31.27 5.55 6.45
C ALA A 90 -30.87 4.81 5.16
N PRO A 91 -31.68 4.80 4.07
CA PRO A 91 -31.29 4.14 2.84
C PRO A 91 -30.10 4.83 2.15
N LEU A 92 -29.99 6.16 2.22
CA LEU A 92 -28.83 6.86 1.66
C LEU A 92 -27.52 6.51 2.40
N ILE A 93 -27.59 6.42 3.73
CA ILE A 93 -26.47 5.99 4.57
C ILE A 93 -26.08 4.55 4.22
N LEU A 94 -27.04 3.64 4.06
CA LEU A 94 -26.77 2.25 3.64
C LEU A 94 -26.07 2.19 2.27
N LEU A 95 -26.48 3.01 1.31
CA LEU A 95 -25.80 3.08 0.01
C LEU A 95 -24.39 3.65 0.13
N ALA A 96 -24.17 4.66 0.97
CA ALA A 96 -22.84 5.20 1.24
C ALA A 96 -21.94 4.17 1.94
N GLN A 97 -22.48 3.43 2.92
CA GLN A 97 -21.78 2.37 3.64
C GLN A 97 -21.36 1.23 2.71
N ASN A 98 -22.27 0.69 1.88
CA ASN A 98 -21.93 -0.36 0.91
C ASN A 98 -20.76 0.02 -0.02
N ARG A 99 -20.66 1.30 -0.37
CA ARG A 99 -19.55 1.80 -1.19
C ARG A 99 -18.26 1.95 -0.39
N GLN A 100 -18.35 2.42 0.85
CA GLN A 100 -17.19 2.51 1.74
C GLN A 100 -16.61 1.11 1.98
N GLU A 101 -17.44 0.14 2.31
CA GLU A 101 -17.04 -1.27 2.48
C GLU A 101 -16.38 -1.86 1.24
N ALA A 102 -16.86 -1.52 0.04
CA ALA A 102 -16.24 -1.96 -1.21
C ALA A 102 -14.83 -1.39 -1.40
N ARG A 103 -14.61 -0.10 -1.06
CA ARG A 103 -13.27 0.51 -1.07
C ARG A 103 -12.36 -0.10 -0.02
N ASP A 104 -12.86 -0.25 1.20
CA ASP A 104 -12.12 -0.80 2.33
C ASP A 104 -11.69 -2.25 2.04
N ARG A 105 -12.53 -3.04 1.36
CA ARG A 105 -12.18 -4.39 0.90
C ARG A 105 -11.00 -4.37 -0.07
N VAL A 106 -11.00 -3.48 -1.07
CA VAL A 106 -9.91 -3.38 -2.04
C VAL A 106 -8.60 -2.98 -1.35
N ILE A 107 -8.65 -2.01 -0.44
CA ILE A 107 -7.49 -1.60 0.34
C ILE A 107 -6.96 -2.78 1.16
N ALA A 108 -7.83 -3.51 1.86
CA ALA A 108 -7.45 -4.67 2.65
C ALA A 108 -6.89 -5.85 1.82
N GLU A 109 -7.32 -6.00 0.56
CA GLU A 109 -6.74 -6.98 -0.36
C GLU A 109 -5.33 -6.57 -0.84
N GLN A 110 -5.15 -5.28 -1.14
CA GLN A 110 -3.85 -4.74 -1.53
C GLN A 110 -2.84 -4.82 -0.39
N ASP A 111 -3.27 -4.48 0.83
CA ASP A 111 -2.45 -4.55 2.04
C ASP A 111 -1.97 -5.99 2.29
N ARG A 112 -2.89 -6.97 2.23
CA ARG A 112 -2.52 -8.40 2.31
C ARG A 112 -1.52 -8.83 1.24
N GLN A 113 -1.64 -8.33 0.01
CA GLN A 113 -0.67 -8.63 -1.05
C GLN A 113 0.69 -7.97 -0.80
N ALA A 114 0.70 -6.74 -0.28
CA ALA A 114 1.92 -6.04 0.08
C ALA A 114 2.65 -6.76 1.22
N ASP A 115 1.93 -7.17 2.26
CA ASP A 115 2.48 -7.94 3.38
C ASP A 115 3.06 -9.27 2.93
N ALA A 116 2.35 -10.01 2.06
CA ALA A 116 2.85 -11.27 1.53
C ALA A 116 4.15 -11.08 0.72
N ARG A 117 4.27 -9.99 -0.04
CA ARG A 117 5.51 -9.65 -0.76
C ARG A 117 6.62 -9.25 0.20
N ALA A 118 6.33 -8.42 1.21
CA ALA A 118 7.29 -8.03 2.23
C ALA A 118 7.83 -9.23 3.00
N HIS A 119 6.97 -10.21 3.34
CA HIS A 119 7.41 -11.47 3.94
C HIS A 119 8.35 -12.27 3.02
N ALA A 120 8.02 -12.39 1.74
CA ALA A 120 8.87 -13.07 0.77
C ALA A 120 10.23 -12.37 0.57
N ASP A 121 10.23 -11.03 0.50
CA ASP A 121 11.45 -10.24 0.39
C ASP A 121 12.32 -10.37 1.64
N MET A 122 11.72 -10.39 2.84
CA MET A 122 12.44 -10.65 4.08
C MET A 122 13.06 -12.06 4.10
N GLU A 123 12.33 -13.08 3.66
CA GLU A 123 12.88 -14.44 3.55
C GLU A 123 14.04 -14.50 2.55
N PHE A 124 13.90 -13.83 1.40
CA PHE A 124 14.94 -13.75 0.40
C PHE A 124 16.20 -13.09 0.95
N LEU A 125 16.04 -11.90 1.55
CA LEU A 125 17.14 -11.18 2.19
C LEU A 125 17.78 -11.99 3.32
N ALA A 126 16.99 -12.70 4.14
CA ALA A 126 17.54 -13.57 5.19
C ALA A 126 18.39 -14.70 4.62
N ARG A 127 17.98 -15.30 3.48
CA ARG A 127 18.76 -16.32 2.78
C ARG A 127 20.04 -15.74 2.18
N GLU A 128 19.97 -14.57 1.56
CA GLU A 128 21.14 -13.86 1.02
C GLU A 128 22.12 -13.45 2.13
N VAL A 129 21.64 -13.00 3.28
CA VAL A 129 22.51 -12.68 4.43
C VAL A 129 23.16 -13.95 4.99
N ALA A 130 22.42 -15.07 5.04
CA ALA A 130 22.98 -16.34 5.47
C ALA A 130 24.05 -16.88 4.50
N SER A 131 23.82 -16.81 3.18
CA SER A 131 24.79 -17.22 2.16
C SER A 131 26.03 -16.32 2.19
N LEU A 132 25.85 -15.00 2.29
CA LEU A 132 26.95 -14.05 2.43
C LEU A 132 27.78 -14.32 3.69
N ARG A 133 27.11 -14.61 4.82
CA ARG A 133 27.80 -14.97 6.08
C ARG A 133 28.63 -16.24 5.94
N MET A 134 28.12 -17.26 5.25
CA MET A 134 28.87 -18.51 5.00
C MET A 134 30.08 -18.24 4.11
N ALA A 135 29.90 -17.52 2.99
CA ALA A 135 30.98 -17.17 2.07
C ALA A 135 32.08 -16.34 2.75
N VAL A 136 31.71 -15.34 3.56
CA VAL A 136 32.66 -14.56 4.36
C VAL A 136 33.34 -15.43 5.43
N GLY A 137 32.60 -16.35 6.06
CA GLY A 137 33.14 -17.29 7.04
C GLY A 137 34.22 -18.20 6.47
N GLU A 138 34.07 -18.68 5.24
CA GLU A 138 35.06 -19.49 4.54
C GLU A 138 36.33 -18.69 4.18
N VAL A 139 36.17 -17.47 3.64
CA VAL A 139 37.30 -16.61 3.25
C VAL A 139 38.04 -16.01 4.45
N ALA A 140 37.33 -15.75 5.56
CA ALA A 140 37.91 -15.19 6.79
C ALA A 140 38.32 -16.26 7.80
N THR A 141 38.61 -17.49 7.38
CA THR A 141 39.13 -18.49 8.31
C THR A 141 40.47 -18.00 8.86
N ARG A 142 40.60 -17.94 10.19
CA ARG A 142 41.81 -17.44 10.89
C ARG A 142 43.09 -18.07 10.34
N ASP A 143 43.02 -19.34 9.94
CA ASP A 143 44.16 -20.08 9.41
C ASP A 143 44.55 -19.63 7.99
N PHE A 144 43.59 -19.23 7.15
CA PHE A 144 43.87 -18.67 5.81
C PHE A 144 44.48 -17.26 5.92
N LEU A 145 43.89 -16.38 6.74
CA LEU A 145 44.48 -15.06 7.02
C LEU A 145 45.88 -15.20 7.63
N ARG A 146 46.09 -16.20 8.48
CA ARG A 146 47.39 -16.46 9.11
C ARG A 146 48.40 -17.04 8.12
N SER A 147 47.99 -17.95 7.24
CA SER A 147 48.88 -18.48 6.19
C SER A 147 49.28 -17.37 5.24
N GLU A 148 48.35 -16.48 4.88
CA GLU A 148 48.64 -15.44 3.91
C GLU A 148 49.47 -14.29 4.48
N LEU A 149 49.24 -13.91 5.74
CA LEU A 149 50.16 -13.02 6.45
C LEU A 149 51.57 -13.61 6.56
N ARG A 150 51.68 -14.92 6.80
CA ARG A 150 52.99 -15.60 6.92
C ARG A 150 53.69 -15.74 5.57
N SER A 151 52.93 -16.01 4.51
CA SER A 151 53.38 -16.02 3.12
C SER A 151 53.94 -14.66 2.70
N LEU A 152 53.18 -13.59 2.92
CA LEU A 152 53.62 -12.22 2.62
C LEU A 152 54.85 -11.80 3.44
N LEU A 153 54.93 -12.18 4.71
CA LEU A 153 56.11 -11.93 5.53
C LEU A 153 57.36 -12.64 5.00
N ALA A 154 57.22 -13.90 4.59
CA ALA A 154 58.33 -14.66 4.01
C ALA A 154 58.82 -14.04 2.68
N ASP A 155 57.89 -13.60 1.82
CA ASP A 155 58.21 -12.95 0.54
C ASP A 155 58.97 -11.62 0.74
N LEU A 156 58.69 -10.89 1.83
CA LEU A 156 59.43 -9.68 2.20
C LEU A 156 60.83 -9.98 2.76
N GLU A 157 60.98 -11.00 3.61
CA GLU A 157 62.30 -11.44 4.12
C GLU A 157 63.22 -11.89 2.98
N GLU A 158 62.69 -12.63 2.00
CA GLU A 158 63.45 -13.08 0.83
C GLU A 158 63.95 -11.89 0.00
N ARG A 159 63.11 -10.88 -0.24
CA ARG A 159 63.51 -9.64 -0.92
C ARG A 159 64.53 -8.82 -0.14
N GLU A 160 64.48 -8.80 1.18
CA GLU A 160 65.50 -8.17 2.02
C GLU A 160 66.83 -8.92 1.94
N GLN A 161 66.82 -10.25 1.96
CA GLN A 161 68.02 -11.06 1.78
C GLN A 161 68.63 -10.90 0.39
N GLU A 162 67.82 -10.85 -0.67
CA GLU A 162 68.29 -10.55 -2.03
C GLU A 162 68.89 -9.15 -2.13
N ARG A 163 68.29 -8.14 -1.49
CA ARG A 163 68.89 -6.79 -1.38
C ARG A 163 70.18 -6.77 -0.59
N GLY A 164 70.29 -7.56 0.48
CA GLY A 164 71.50 -7.69 1.29
C GLY A 164 72.62 -8.45 0.59
N GLN A 165 72.29 -9.47 -0.21
CA GLN A 165 73.25 -10.25 -1.02
C GLN A 165 73.66 -9.55 -2.31
N SER A 166 72.87 -8.60 -2.80
CA SER A 166 73.24 -7.71 -3.92
C SER A 166 74.20 -6.59 -3.51
N HIS A 167 74.58 -6.52 -2.22
CA HIS A 167 75.60 -5.61 -1.70
C HIS A 167 76.83 -6.32 -1.08
N PRO A 168 77.60 -7.15 -1.82
CA PRO A 168 78.93 -7.55 -1.39
C PRO A 168 79.97 -6.80 -2.22
N GLY A 169 80.63 -5.83 -1.59
CA GLY A 169 81.95 -5.37 -2.02
C GLY A 169 82.00 -3.97 -2.59
N ASP A 170 82.11 -2.99 -1.70
CA ASP A 170 82.98 -1.83 -1.91
C ASP A 170 83.82 -1.67 -0.63
N GLY A 171 85.05 -2.20 -0.63
CA GLY A 171 85.95 -2.11 0.53
C GLY A 171 87.12 -3.08 0.47
N GLU A 172 87.86 -3.09 -0.64
CA GLU A 172 89.13 -3.80 -0.78
C GLU A 172 90.27 -3.10 0.01
N THR A 173 91.11 -3.96 0.61
CA THR A 173 92.57 -3.84 0.82
C THR A 173 93.13 -2.76 1.75
N GLU A 174 93.77 -3.18 2.86
CA GLU A 174 95.16 -2.76 3.13
C GLU A 174 95.93 -3.77 4.01
N ASN A 175 97.22 -3.89 3.71
CA ASN A 175 98.20 -4.96 3.98
C ASN A 175 98.61 -5.20 5.45
N ALA A 176 98.98 -6.46 5.74
CA ALA A 176 100.12 -6.81 6.63
C ALA A 176 101.35 -7.11 5.71
N PRO A 177 102.64 -7.17 6.14
CA PRO A 177 103.16 -7.33 7.52
C PRO A 177 104.45 -6.54 7.87
N THR A 178 104.82 -6.47 9.15
CA THR A 178 106.13 -6.87 9.74
C THR A 178 106.10 -6.75 11.25
#